data_AF-A0A392W366-F1
#
_entry.id   AF-A0A392W366-F1
#
_cell.length_a   1.000
_cell.length_b   1.000
_cell.length_c   1.000
_cell.angle_alpha   90.00
_cell.angle_beta   90.00
_cell.angle_gamma   90.00
#
_symmetry.space_group_name_H-M   'P 1'
#
loop_
_entity.id
_entity.type
_entity.pdbx_description
1 polymer ?
#
loop_
_entity_poly.entity_id
_entity_poly.type
_entity_poly.pdbx_seq_one_letter_code
_entity_poly.pdbx_strand_id
1 'polypeptide(L)' 'EEDKTVLGSYMLRDEANQWWKNVRQRLGAGGVVIPWEMFKREFWVKYFPADVRNMKVVEFLELKQGNM' A
#
# COMPACT_ATOMS: atom_id res chain seq x y z
N GLU A 1 -4.97 7.42 15.72
CA GLU A 1 -4.84 7.43 14.24
C GLU A 1 -3.38 7.51 13.79
N GLU A 2 -2.54 8.21 14.55
CA GLU A 2 -1.09 8.34 14.35
C GLU A 2 -0.32 6.99 14.29
N ASP A 3 -0.78 5.95 14.98
CA ASP A 3 -0.10 4.65 14.98
C ASP A 3 -0.37 3.77 13.75
N LYS A 4 -1.42 4.06 12.95
CA LYS A 4 -1.81 3.19 11.82
C LYS A 4 -0.71 3.11 10.77
N THR A 5 -0.04 4.22 10.47
CA THR A 5 1.09 4.26 9.53
C THR A 5 2.27 3.44 10.03
N VAL A 6 2.56 3.51 11.33
CA VAL A 6 3.66 2.75 11.95
C VAL A 6 3.37 1.26 11.87
N LEU A 7 2.19 0.83 12.32
CA LEU A 7 1.75 -0.57 12.26
C LEU A 7 1.69 -1.11 10.82
N GLY A 8 1.16 -0.32 9.88
CA GLY A 8 1.13 -0.67 8.46
C GLY A 8 2.54 -0.85 7.89
N SER A 9 3.49 -0.01 8.29
CA SER A 9 4.88 -0.13 7.84
C SER A 9 5.60 -1.38 8.37
N TYR A 10 5.25 -1.88 9.56
CA TYR A 10 5.82 -3.13 10.10
C TYR A 10 5.41 -4.38 9.32
N MET A 11 4.30 -4.33 8.59
CA MET A 11 3.83 -5.44 7.76
C MET A 11 4.54 -5.51 6.40
N LEU A 12 5.28 -4.47 6.02
CA LEU A 12 6.01 -4.44 4.76
C LEU A 12 7.27 -5.31 4.84
N ARG A 13 7.47 -6.14 3.82
CA ARG A 13 8.61 -7.05 3.71
C ARG A 13 9.49 -6.69 2.52
N ASP A 14 10.77 -7.03 2.61
CA ASP A 14 11.75 -6.96 1.51
C ASP A 14 11.71 -5.64 0.72
N GLU A 15 11.41 -5.70 -0.58
CA GLU A 15 11.35 -4.55 -1.48
C GLU A 15 10.38 -3.47 -0.96
N ALA A 16 9.23 -3.86 -0.42
CA ALA A 16 8.22 -2.92 0.05
C ALA A 16 8.70 -2.15 1.29
N ASN A 17 9.46 -2.79 2.17
CA ASN A 17 10.06 -2.11 3.31
C ASN A 17 11.13 -1.09 2.85
N GLN A 18 12.00 -1.49 1.92
CA GLN A 18 13.04 -0.59 1.40
C GLN A 18 12.43 0.61 0.64
N TRP A 19 11.42 0.37 -0.18
CA TRP A 19 10.66 1.42 -0.85
C TRP A 19 10.04 2.39 0.15
N TRP A 20 9.37 1.89 1.19
CA TRP A 20 8.71 2.74 2.17
C TRP A 20 9.70 3.61 2.96
N LYS A 21 10.89 3.10 3.30
CA LYS A 21 11.96 3.91 3.93
C LYS A 21 12.35 5.11 3.06
N ASN A 22 12.50 4.90 1.75
CA ASN A 22 12.85 5.97 0.81
C ASN A 22 11.71 6.99 0.67
N VAL A 23 10.46 6.54 0.56
CA VAL A 23 9.28 7.43 0.51
C VAL A 23 9.16 8.24 1.80
N ARG A 24 9.36 7.61 2.97
CA ARG A 24 9.32 8.28 4.27
C ARG A 24 10.39 9.37 4.39
N GLN A 25 11.61 9.12 3.90
CA GLN A 25 12.66 10.14 3.85
C GLN A 25 12.28 11.33 2.96
N ARG A 26 11.66 11.07 1.81
CA ARG A 26 11.21 12.12 0.87
C ARG A 26 10.05 12.96 1.45
N LEU A 27 9.09 12.31 2.08
CA LEU A 27 7.87 12.96 2.60
C LEU A 27 8.08 13.63 3.95
N GLY A 28 8.99 13.10 4.78
CA GLY A 28 9.18 13.48 6.17
C GLY A 28 10.56 14.05 6.45
N ALA A 29 11.01 15.03 5.67
CA ALA A 29 12.17 15.84 6.06
C ALA A 29 11.90 16.47 7.44
N GLY A 30 12.72 16.15 8.45
CA GLY A 30 12.61 16.75 9.79
C GLY A 30 11.70 16.07 10.80
N GLY A 31 11.26 14.81 10.59
CA GLY A 31 10.53 14.05 11.62
C GLY A 31 9.01 14.29 11.65
N VAL A 32 8.45 14.83 10.57
CA VAL A 32 6.99 15.01 10.41
C VAL A 32 6.29 13.65 10.41
N VAL A 33 5.22 13.55 11.20
CA VAL A 33 4.34 12.37 11.24
C VAL A 33 3.62 12.23 9.90
N ILE A 34 3.72 11.06 9.26
CA ILE A 34 3.03 10.79 8.00
C ILE A 34 1.62 10.28 8.31
N PRO A 35 0.55 11.01 7.93
CA PRO A 35 -0.82 10.56 8.14
C PRO A 35 -1.11 9.27 7.39
N TRP A 36 -2.02 8.46 7.94
CA TRP A 36 -2.41 7.17 7.37
C TRP A 36 -2.89 7.26 5.91
N GLU A 37 -3.65 8.30 5.59
CA GLU A 37 -4.15 8.52 4.22
C GLU A 37 -3.01 8.75 3.21
N MET A 38 -1.92 9.38 3.62
CA MET A 38 -0.76 9.60 2.76
C MET A 38 0.00 8.28 2.54
N PHE A 39 0.18 7.47 3.58
CA PHE A 39 0.72 6.11 3.44
C PHE A 39 -0.09 5.28 2.43
N LYS A 40 -1.42 5.22 2.61
CA LYS A 40 -2.30 4.48 1.70
C LYS A 40 -2.18 4.98 0.27
N ARG A 41 -2.17 6.30 0.05
CA ARG A 41 -2.04 6.88 -1.29
C ARG A 41 -0.75 6.43 -1.98
N GLU A 42 0.39 6.57 -1.32
CA GLU A 42 1.69 6.16 -1.88
C GLU A 42 1.74 4.65 -2.14
N PHE A 43 1.22 3.85 -1.21
CA PHE A 43 1.17 2.40 -1.33
C PHE A 43 0.32 1.97 -2.53
N TRP A 44 -0.86 2.57 -2.70
CA TRP A 44 -1.77 2.27 -3.80
C TRP A 44 -1.18 2.66 -5.14
N VAL A 45 -0.51 3.81 -5.24
CA VAL A 45 0.15 4.22 -6.48
C VAL A 45 1.23 3.23 -6.89
N LYS A 46 2.04 2.74 -5.94
CA LYS A 46 3.16 1.83 -6.23
C LYS A 46 2.71 0.39 -6.51
N TYR A 47 1.81 -0.16 -5.69
CA TYR A 47 1.50 -1.59 -5.69
C TYR A 47 0.12 -1.94 -6.24
N PHE A 48 -0.79 -0.95 -6.32
CA PHE A 48 -2.16 -1.14 -6.79
C PHE A 48 -2.58 -0.07 -7.81
N PRO A 49 -1.80 0.11 -8.90
CA PRO A 49 -2.14 1.05 -9.96
C PRO A 49 -3.47 0.69 -10.62
N ALA A 50 -4.02 1.62 -11.41
CA ALA A 50 -5.34 1.46 -12.04
C ALA A 50 -5.45 0.16 -12.83
N ASP A 51 -4.39 -0.23 -13.52
CA ASP A 51 -4.32 -1.39 -14.40
C ASP A 51 -4.42 -2.68 -13.58
N VAL A 52 -3.66 -2.77 -12.49
CA VAL A 52 -3.73 -3.89 -11.52
C VAL A 52 -5.11 -3.95 -10.86
N ARG A 53 -5.70 -2.80 -10.51
CA ARG A 53 -7.07 -2.75 -9.99
C ARG A 53 -8.08 -3.27 -11.00
N ASN A 54 -7.99 -2.86 -12.26
CA ASN A 54 -8.86 -3.31 -13.33
C ASN A 54 -8.72 -4.81 -13.57
N MET A 55 -7.49 -5.33 -13.56
CA MET A 55 -7.23 -6.78 -13.64
C MET A 55 -7.90 -7.53 -12.49
N LYS A 56 -7.79 -7.03 -11.26
CA LYS A 56 -8.45 -7.63 -10.09
C LYS A 56 -9.98 -7.57 -10.15
N VAL A 57 -10.55 -6.52 -10.74
CA VAL A 57 -12.00 -6.44 -11.00
C VAL A 57 -12.43 -7.51 -12.00
N VAL A 58 -11.70 -7.68 -13.10
CA VAL A 58 -11.99 -8.74 -14.09
C VAL A 58 -11.87 -10.12 -13.46
N GLU A 59 -10.76 -10.39 -12.75
CA GLU A 59 -10.55 -11.66 -12.03
C GLU A 59 -11.72 -11.94 -11.08
N PHE A 60 -12.17 -10.93 -10.33
CA PHE A 60 -13.31 -11.06 -9.42
C PHE A 60 -14.63 -11.35 -10.15
N LEU A 61 -14.90 -10.71 -11.28
CA LEU A 61 -16.11 -10.95 -12.07
C LEU A 61 -16.14 -12.35 -12.70
N GLU A 62 -14.97 -12.91 -12.97
CA GLU A 62 -14.81 -14.25 -13.53
C GLU A 62 -14.76 -15.35 -12.45
N LEU A 63 -14.74 -14.99 -11.17
CA LEU A 63 -14.79 -15.96 -10.07
C LEU A 63 -16.07 -16.78 -10.16
N LYS A 64 -15.89 -18.08 -10.35
CA LYS A 64 -16.97 -19.06 -10.24
C LYS A 64 -16.76 -19.86 -8.97
N GLN A 65 -17.83 -20.02 -8.20
CA GLN A 65 -17.83 -20.95 -7.08
C GLN A 65 -17.61 -22.37 -7.63
N GLY A 66 -16.53 -23.03 -7.20
CA GLY A 66 -16.34 -24.44 -7.50
C GLY A 66 -17.45 -25.29 -6.87
N ASN A 67 -17.83 -26.39 -7.50
CA ASN A 67 -18.70 -27.37 -6.85
C ASN A 67 -17.95 -27.96 -5.64
N MET A 68 -18.64 -28.02 -4.50
CA MET A 68 -18.16 -28.68 -3.27
C MET A 68 -17.96 -30.18 -3.49
#